data_AF-A0A366DJI5-F1
#
_entry.id   AF-A0A366DJI5-F1
#
_cell.length_a   1.000
_cell.length_b   1.000
_cell.length_c   1.000
_cell.angle_alpha   90.00
_cell.angle_beta   90.00
_cell.angle_gamma   90.00
#
_symmetry.space_group_name_H-M   'P 1'
#
loop_
_entity.id
_entity.type
_entity.pdbx_description
1 polymer ?
#
loop_
_entity_poly.entity_id
_entity_poly.type
_entity_poly.pdbx_seq_one_letter_code
_entity_poly.pdbx_strand_id
1 'polypeptide(L)'
;MPSKPSTPRPPARPTWFESIVDDASGGVADDDVCFGSNVVHGPLHLDGGDTQELRFTAGVPFETPITHHYGGPLPAISVALRAVAAIPSAADANVTVPLVVAATPAQDAVLEAVGRLGFPLLGTSVRAGSDLGGLTPAIQQIRFGGSPQFPGADLLSLSLQPGFDVTNAYVVIGSEGALTSPRSRPGHLRVDHNRIHGVDSARELHHLISGLSR
;
A
#
# COMPACT_ATOMS: atom_id res chain seq x y z
N MET A 1 -3.75 -12.57 -60.18
CA MET A 1 -4.02 -12.91 -58.77
C MET A 1 -4.09 -11.61 -57.98
N PRO A 2 -5.21 -11.28 -57.32
CA PRO A 2 -5.30 -10.04 -56.55
C PRO A 2 -4.58 -10.22 -55.21
N SER A 3 -3.69 -9.27 -54.90
CA SER A 3 -2.95 -9.17 -53.64
C SER A 3 -3.90 -8.89 -52.47
N LYS A 4 -3.76 -9.67 -51.39
CA LYS A 4 -4.52 -9.51 -50.14
C LYS A 4 -4.27 -8.11 -49.54
N PRO A 5 -5.30 -7.41 -49.02
CA PRO A 5 -5.11 -6.15 -48.31
C PRO A 5 -4.35 -6.39 -47.00
N SER A 6 -3.37 -5.53 -46.72
CA SER A 6 -2.61 -5.54 -45.46
C SER A 6 -3.52 -5.19 -44.29
N THR A 7 -3.57 -6.06 -43.28
CA THR A 7 -4.23 -5.79 -42.00
C THR A 7 -3.61 -4.55 -41.34
N PRO A 8 -4.39 -3.60 -40.80
CA PRO A 8 -3.83 -2.46 -40.09
C PRO A 8 -3.05 -2.93 -38.86
N ARG A 9 -1.82 -2.44 -38.72
CA ARG A 9 -0.94 -2.69 -37.58
C ARG A 9 -1.65 -2.18 -36.31
N PRO A 10 -1.77 -2.99 -35.24
CA PRO A 10 -2.38 -2.52 -34.00
C PRO A 10 -1.59 -1.31 -33.45
N PRO A 11 -2.26 -0.37 -32.77
CA PRO A 11 -1.58 0.78 -32.18
C PRO A 11 -0.46 0.29 -31.27
N ALA A 12 0.71 0.94 -31.39
CA ALA A 12 1.86 0.63 -30.56
C ALA A 12 1.48 0.81 -29.09
N ARG A 13 1.72 -0.22 -28.28
CA ARG A 13 1.43 -0.18 -26.84
C ARG A 13 2.50 0.67 -26.15
N PRO A 14 2.12 1.73 -25.41
CA PRO A 14 3.05 2.48 -24.58
C PRO A 14 3.77 1.62 -23.54
N THR A 15 4.96 2.07 -23.15
CA THR A 15 5.81 1.49 -22.11
C THR A 15 5.39 2.06 -20.76
N TRP A 16 4.88 1.25 -19.84
CA TRP A 16 4.40 1.69 -18.53
C TRP A 16 5.22 1.07 -17.40
N PHE A 17 5.22 1.74 -16.26
CA PHE A 17 5.74 1.25 -14.99
C PHE A 17 4.58 1.07 -14.02
N GLU A 18 4.64 0.09 -13.15
CA GLU A 18 3.61 -0.18 -12.13
C GLU A 18 4.27 -0.32 -10.76
N SER A 19 3.71 0.33 -9.74
CA SER A 19 4.05 0.06 -8.33
C SER A 19 3.18 -1.08 -7.86
N ILE A 20 3.78 -2.23 -7.56
CA ILE A 20 3.08 -3.48 -7.24
C ILE A 20 3.34 -3.88 -5.80
N VAL A 21 2.30 -4.40 -5.16
CA VAL A 21 2.36 -4.92 -3.79
C VAL A 21 2.04 -6.41 -3.84
N ASP A 22 3.02 -7.22 -3.42
CA ASP A 22 2.93 -8.69 -3.38
C ASP A 22 2.75 -9.15 -1.93
N ASP A 23 1.87 -10.13 -1.72
CA ASP A 23 1.89 -10.93 -0.49
C ASP A 23 3.13 -11.83 -0.57
N ALA A 24 3.88 -11.99 0.52
CA ALA A 24 5.20 -12.62 0.43
C ALA A 24 5.11 -14.14 0.14
N SER A 25 4.92 -14.51 -1.13
CA SER A 25 4.77 -15.88 -1.63
C SER A 25 5.50 -16.13 -2.97
N GLY A 26 6.52 -15.35 -3.33
CA GLY A 26 7.61 -15.78 -4.22
C GLY A 26 7.22 -16.36 -5.60
N GLY A 27 6.09 -15.94 -6.16
CA GLY A 27 5.62 -16.28 -7.49
C GLY A 27 4.57 -15.26 -7.90
N VAL A 28 4.55 -14.84 -9.17
CA VAL A 28 3.57 -13.84 -9.66
C VAL A 28 2.16 -14.43 -9.49
N ALA A 29 1.49 -14.02 -8.42
CA ALA A 29 0.13 -14.43 -8.07
C ALA A 29 -0.88 -13.36 -8.53
N ASP A 30 -2.14 -13.77 -8.65
CA ASP A 30 -3.31 -12.97 -9.05
C ASP A 30 -3.70 -11.87 -8.01
N ASP A 31 -2.85 -11.64 -7.01
CA ASP A 31 -3.07 -10.81 -5.81
C ASP A 31 -2.21 -9.52 -5.78
N ASP A 32 -1.44 -9.24 -6.84
CA ASP A 32 -0.64 -8.03 -7.00
C ASP A 32 -1.54 -6.77 -7.10
N VAL A 33 -1.43 -5.83 -6.16
CA VAL A 33 -2.19 -4.55 -6.23
C VAL A 33 -1.32 -3.43 -6.79
N CYS A 34 -1.76 -2.81 -7.89
CA CYS A 34 -1.11 -1.65 -8.48
C CYS A 34 -1.57 -0.34 -7.80
N PHE A 35 -0.64 0.39 -7.18
CA PHE A 35 -0.92 1.67 -6.51
C PHE A 35 -0.69 2.89 -7.42
N GLY A 36 0.09 2.73 -8.48
CA GLY A 36 0.35 3.82 -9.42
C GLY A 36 1.09 3.32 -10.66
N SER A 37 0.86 4.00 -11.78
CA SER A 37 1.55 3.71 -13.03
C SER A 37 1.95 4.98 -13.79
N ASN A 38 3.05 4.90 -14.53
CA ASN A 38 3.59 6.01 -15.31
C ASN A 38 4.12 5.54 -16.67
N VAL A 39 3.79 6.27 -17.74
CA VAL A 39 4.47 6.09 -19.04
C VAL A 39 5.83 6.75 -18.95
N VAL A 40 6.90 5.98 -19.18
CA VAL A 40 8.26 6.55 -19.21
C VAL A 40 8.65 6.96 -20.63
N HIS A 41 8.20 6.22 -21.64
CA HIS A 41 8.48 6.54 -23.03
C HIS A 41 7.39 6.01 -23.97
N GLY A 42 7.27 6.66 -25.13
CA GLY A 42 6.44 6.17 -26.23
C GLY A 42 7.10 5.01 -26.99
N PRO A 43 6.59 4.68 -28.19
CA PRO A 43 7.20 3.68 -29.05
C PRO A 43 8.66 4.05 -29.37
N LEU A 44 9.54 3.05 -29.35
CA LEU A 44 10.95 3.18 -29.70
C LEU A 44 11.35 2.01 -30.61
N HIS A 45 12.26 2.25 -31.54
CA HIS A 45 12.94 1.21 -32.30
C HIS A 45 14.38 1.11 -31.82
N LEU A 46 14.85 -0.11 -31.57
CA LEU A 46 16.22 -0.41 -31.19
C LEU A 46 16.76 -1.44 -32.17
N ASP A 47 17.89 -1.12 -32.81
CA ASP A 47 18.60 -2.10 -33.63
C ASP A 47 19.39 -3.06 -32.72
N GLY A 48 19.81 -4.19 -33.30
CA GLY A 48 20.56 -5.21 -32.56
C GLY A 48 21.87 -4.65 -32.01
N GLY A 49 21.99 -4.60 -30.68
CA GLY A 49 23.18 -4.10 -29.97
C GLY A 49 23.07 -2.66 -29.49
N ASP A 50 22.01 -1.94 -29.88
CA ASP A 50 21.76 -0.59 -29.38
C ASP A 50 21.40 -0.59 -27.89
N THR A 51 21.81 0.47 -27.19
CA THR A 51 21.46 0.70 -25.79
C THR A 51 20.81 2.07 -25.67
N GLN A 52 19.64 2.11 -25.03
CA GLN A 52 18.94 3.35 -24.69
C GLN A 52 18.79 3.47 -23.18
N GLU A 53 19.27 4.59 -22.62
CA GLU A 53 18.99 4.99 -21.24
C GLU A 53 17.78 5.92 -21.22
N LEU A 54 16.82 5.63 -20.33
CA LEU A 54 15.64 6.46 -20.11
C LEU A 54 15.61 6.88 -18.64
N ARG A 55 15.73 8.19 -18.39
CA ARG A 55 15.61 8.76 -17.05
C ARG A 55 14.17 9.15 -16.79
N PHE A 56 13.67 8.81 -15.61
CA PHE A 56 12.31 9.14 -15.21
C PHE A 56 12.24 9.46 -13.73
N THR A 57 11.16 10.13 -13.36
CA THR A 57 10.73 10.31 -11.97
C THR A 57 9.31 9.79 -11.88
N ALA A 58 9.02 9.03 -10.84
CA ALA A 58 7.66 8.60 -10.51
C ALA A 58 7.34 9.07 -9.10
N GLY A 59 6.17 9.67 -8.93
CA GLY A 59 5.64 9.95 -7.59
C GLY A 59 5.22 8.64 -6.93
N VAL A 60 5.55 8.47 -5.66
CA VAL A 60 5.00 7.38 -4.83
C VAL A 60 3.65 7.85 -4.31
N PRO A 61 2.53 7.17 -4.65
CA PRO A 61 1.21 7.50 -4.11
C PRO A 61 1.24 7.49 -2.58
N PHE A 62 0.52 8.41 -1.94
CA PHE A 62 0.43 8.49 -0.48
C PHE A 62 -0.12 7.19 0.12
N GLU A 63 -1.01 6.53 -0.60
CA GLU A 63 -1.64 5.27 -0.22
C GLU A 63 -0.72 4.05 -0.37
N THR A 64 0.51 4.22 -0.88
CA THR A 64 1.48 3.12 -1.00
C THR A 64 1.73 2.49 0.37
N PRO A 65 1.55 1.17 0.53
CA PRO A 65 1.70 0.52 1.82
C PRO A 65 3.10 0.73 2.41
N ILE A 66 3.15 1.00 3.71
CA ILE A 66 4.41 1.04 4.42
C ILE A 66 4.92 -0.39 4.61
N THR A 67 6.21 -0.59 4.42
CA THR A 67 6.88 -1.88 4.61
C THR A 67 7.76 -1.87 5.84
N HIS A 68 8.04 -0.69 6.42
CA HIS A 68 8.94 -0.53 7.55
C HIS A 68 8.39 0.52 8.54
N HIS A 69 8.63 0.30 9.83
CA HIS A 69 8.33 1.23 10.92
C HIS A 69 9.50 1.21 11.93
N TYR A 70 9.92 2.38 12.45
CA TYR A 70 11.13 2.52 13.28
C TYR A 70 12.39 1.79 12.75
N GLY A 71 12.56 1.71 11.43
CA GLY A 71 13.70 1.04 10.79
C GLY A 71 13.64 -0.49 10.74
N GLY A 72 12.57 -1.11 11.24
CA GLY A 72 12.32 -2.56 11.14
C GLY A 72 11.24 -2.89 10.11
N PRO A 73 11.27 -4.09 9.50
CA PRO A 73 10.27 -4.51 8.52
C PRO A 73 8.93 -4.83 9.18
N LEU A 74 7.84 -4.50 8.50
CA LEU A 74 6.50 -4.98 8.79
C LEU A 74 6.32 -6.38 8.17
N PRO A 75 5.69 -7.32 8.88
CA PRO A 75 5.53 -8.69 8.41
C PRO A 75 4.48 -8.80 7.30
N ALA A 76 4.70 -9.71 6.36
CA ALA A 76 3.74 -10.12 5.32
C ALA A 76 3.29 -9.02 4.34
N ILE A 77 4.19 -8.08 4.04
CA ILE A 77 3.98 -7.07 3.00
C ILE A 77 5.29 -6.81 2.26
N SER A 78 5.20 -6.63 0.95
CA SER A 78 6.31 -6.13 0.14
C SER A 78 5.79 -5.12 -0.89
N VAL A 79 6.61 -4.13 -1.23
CA VAL A 79 6.30 -3.16 -2.29
C VAL A 79 7.43 -3.26 -3.30
N ALA A 80 7.10 -3.15 -4.59
CA ALA A 80 8.08 -3.18 -5.65
C ALA A 80 7.73 -2.22 -6.79
N LEU A 81 8.77 -1.77 -7.49
CA LEU A 81 8.65 -1.10 -8.78
C LEU A 81 8.80 -2.13 -9.89
N ARG A 82 7.80 -2.25 -10.76
CA ARG A 82 7.86 -3.05 -11.98
C ARG A 82 8.08 -2.13 -13.20
N ALA A 83 9.18 -2.35 -13.90
CA ALA A 83 9.48 -1.74 -15.19
C ALA A 83 9.06 -2.69 -16.30
N VAL A 84 8.21 -2.24 -17.24
CA VAL A 84 7.71 -3.08 -18.33
C VAL A 84 7.98 -2.45 -19.69
N ALA A 85 8.73 -3.14 -20.53
CA ALA A 85 8.93 -2.86 -21.95
C ALA A 85 7.97 -3.69 -22.80
N ALA A 86 6.95 -3.03 -23.34
CA ALA A 86 5.99 -3.66 -24.23
C ALA A 86 6.63 -3.99 -25.58
N ILE A 87 6.65 -5.27 -25.97
CA ILE A 87 7.28 -5.71 -27.23
C ILE A 87 6.20 -6.22 -28.18
N PRO A 88 5.99 -5.57 -29.33
CA PRO A 88 5.01 -6.03 -30.31
C PRO A 88 5.28 -7.48 -30.74
N SER A 89 4.25 -8.33 -30.63
CA SER A 89 4.30 -9.73 -31.07
C SER A 89 5.34 -10.60 -30.34
N ALA A 90 5.80 -10.18 -29.16
CA ALA A 90 6.63 -10.96 -28.27
C ALA A 90 6.13 -10.82 -26.82
N ALA A 91 6.72 -11.57 -25.88
CA ALA A 91 6.49 -11.34 -24.46
C ALA A 91 7.13 -10.01 -24.03
N ASP A 92 6.47 -9.29 -23.13
CA ASP A 92 7.00 -8.03 -22.59
C ASP A 92 8.23 -8.31 -21.74
N ALA A 93 9.29 -7.55 -21.96
CA ALA A 93 10.47 -7.59 -21.09
C ALA A 93 10.16 -6.78 -19.83
N ASN A 94 10.41 -7.35 -18.65
CA ASN A 94 10.14 -6.66 -17.40
C ASN A 94 11.19 -6.96 -16.34
N VAL A 95 11.32 -6.05 -15.38
CA VAL A 95 12.13 -6.21 -14.18
C VAL A 95 11.37 -5.65 -12.99
N THR A 96 11.41 -6.38 -11.87
CA THR A 96 10.80 -5.97 -10.61
C THR A 96 11.91 -5.69 -9.60
N VAL A 97 11.86 -4.52 -8.96
CA VAL A 97 12.84 -4.08 -7.97
C VAL A 97 12.10 -3.80 -6.66
N PRO A 98 12.46 -4.43 -5.54
CA PRO A 98 11.81 -4.19 -4.25
C PRO A 98 12.08 -2.77 -3.77
N LEU A 99 11.09 -2.18 -3.10
CA LEU A 99 11.13 -0.86 -2.49
C LEU A 99 10.93 -0.95 -0.97
N VAL A 100 11.74 -0.19 -0.25
CA VAL A 100 11.50 0.10 1.16
C VAL A 100 10.67 1.36 1.24
N VAL A 101 9.43 1.20 1.69
CA VAL A 101 8.51 2.30 2.02
C VAL A 101 8.47 2.45 3.53
N ALA A 102 9.12 3.49 4.05
CA ALA A 102 9.13 3.77 5.48
C ALA A 102 7.84 4.48 5.92
N ALA A 103 7.40 4.19 7.13
CA ALA A 103 6.36 4.95 7.80
C ALA A 103 6.73 6.44 7.88
N THR A 104 5.73 7.30 7.66
CA THR A 104 5.86 8.72 7.99
C THR A 104 5.91 8.91 9.52
N PRO A 105 6.44 10.04 10.03
CA PRO A 105 6.48 10.28 11.48
C PRO A 105 5.11 10.15 12.17
N ALA A 106 4.02 10.54 11.50
CA ALA A 106 2.67 10.40 12.01
C ALA A 106 2.23 8.92 12.11
N GLN A 107 2.60 8.11 11.10
CA GLN A 107 2.30 6.68 11.11
C GLN A 107 3.11 5.94 12.19
N ASP A 108 4.40 6.25 12.33
CA ASP A 108 5.26 5.71 13.38
C ASP A 108 4.69 6.03 14.78
N ALA A 109 4.27 7.29 15.02
CA ALA A 109 3.69 7.68 16.31
C ALA A 109 2.44 6.86 16.67
N VAL A 110 1.56 6.57 15.70
CA VAL A 110 0.37 5.72 15.93
C VAL A 110 0.80 4.28 16.18
N LEU A 111 1.73 3.73 15.41
CA LEU A 111 2.20 2.35 15.57
C LEU A 111 2.91 2.14 16.92
N GLU A 112 3.73 3.10 17.35
CA GLU A 112 4.37 3.09 18.67
C GLU A 112 3.32 3.12 19.78
N ALA A 113 2.32 3.98 19.65
CA ALA A 113 1.26 4.12 20.61
C ALA A 113 0.44 2.82 20.77
N VAL A 114 0.13 2.13 19.67
CA VAL A 114 -0.51 0.80 19.71
C VAL A 114 0.38 -0.21 20.45
N GLY A 115 1.69 -0.22 20.16
CA GLY A 115 2.65 -1.09 20.86
C GLY A 115 2.74 -0.80 22.36
N ARG A 116 2.76 0.48 22.77
CA ARG A 116 2.75 0.92 24.18
C ARG A 116 1.49 0.53 24.92
N LEU A 117 0.37 0.41 24.20
CA LEU A 117 -0.90 -0.11 24.73
C LEU A 117 -0.92 -1.65 24.84
N GLY A 118 0.18 -2.32 24.51
CA GLY A 118 0.37 -3.76 24.72
C GLY A 118 -0.25 -4.65 23.64
N PHE A 119 -0.58 -4.10 22.48
CA PHE A 119 -1.07 -4.87 21.33
C PHE A 119 0.14 -5.40 20.51
N PRO A 120 0.43 -6.71 20.51
CA PRO A 120 1.54 -7.28 19.74
C PRO A 120 1.23 -7.28 18.23
N LEU A 121 2.17 -6.84 17.41
CA LEU A 121 2.05 -6.88 15.94
C LEU A 121 1.97 -8.33 15.44
N LEU A 122 0.94 -8.65 14.65
CA LEU A 122 0.73 -9.98 14.08
C LEU A 122 1.08 -10.07 12.60
N GLY A 123 0.74 -9.04 11.82
CA GLY A 123 0.74 -9.16 10.37
C GLY A 123 0.28 -7.88 9.69
N THR A 124 0.62 -7.74 8.42
CA THR A 124 0.03 -6.73 7.54
C THR A 124 -0.55 -7.38 6.29
N SER A 125 -1.39 -6.66 5.58
CA SER A 125 -2.00 -7.08 4.31
C SER A 125 -2.53 -5.87 3.55
N VAL A 126 -2.70 -5.98 2.24
CA VAL A 126 -3.53 -5.06 1.47
C VAL A 126 -4.93 -5.64 1.29
N ARG A 127 -5.95 -4.79 1.37
CA ARG A 127 -7.34 -5.15 1.16
C ARG A 127 -7.96 -4.20 0.14
N ALA A 128 -8.48 -4.75 -0.96
CA ALA A 128 -9.31 -4.00 -1.90
C ALA A 128 -10.74 -3.80 -1.36
N GLY A 129 -11.45 -2.78 -1.85
CA GLY A 129 -12.87 -2.56 -1.60
C GLY A 129 -13.20 -1.88 -0.27
N SER A 130 -12.37 -0.93 0.16
CA SER A 130 -12.65 -0.13 1.37
C SER A 130 -13.31 1.21 1.06
N ASP A 131 -14.32 1.57 1.85
CA ASP A 131 -15.01 2.88 1.79
C ASP A 131 -14.40 3.92 2.75
N LEU A 132 -13.21 3.66 3.32
CA LEU A 132 -12.56 4.58 4.26
C LEU A 132 -12.08 5.89 3.61
N GLY A 133 -12.31 6.08 2.30
CA GLY A 133 -11.80 7.19 1.51
C GLY A 133 -10.38 6.92 0.99
N GLY A 134 -9.90 7.74 0.05
CA GLY A 134 -8.58 7.59 -0.59
C GLY A 134 -8.67 7.57 -2.11
N LEU A 135 -7.54 7.78 -2.80
CA LEU A 135 -7.48 7.75 -4.27
C LEU A 135 -7.40 6.32 -4.82
N THR A 136 -6.95 5.36 -4.00
CA THR A 136 -6.85 3.95 -4.37
C THR A 136 -7.97 3.13 -3.73
N PRO A 137 -8.54 2.13 -4.43
CA PRO A 137 -9.57 1.25 -3.88
C PRO A 137 -9.02 0.22 -2.87
N ALA A 138 -7.74 0.31 -2.52
CA ALA A 138 -7.06 -0.60 -1.61
C ALA A 138 -6.51 0.15 -0.38
N ILE A 139 -6.56 -0.52 0.77
CA ILE A 139 -6.01 -0.02 2.04
C ILE A 139 -5.00 -1.01 2.60
N GLN A 140 -3.99 -0.51 3.29
CA GLN A 140 -3.15 -1.35 4.13
C GLN A 140 -3.81 -1.58 5.48
N GLN A 141 -3.95 -2.86 5.85
CA GLN A 141 -4.39 -3.27 7.17
C GLN A 141 -3.21 -3.83 7.96
N ILE A 142 -2.98 -3.26 9.14
CA ILE A 142 -1.98 -3.69 10.12
C ILE A 142 -2.74 -4.33 11.29
N ARG A 143 -2.42 -5.58 11.61
CA ARG A 143 -3.14 -6.40 12.59
C ARG A 143 -2.29 -6.60 13.84
N PHE A 144 -2.96 -6.50 14.98
CA PHE A 144 -2.36 -6.71 16.29
C PHE A 144 -3.22 -7.66 17.12
N GLY A 145 -2.58 -8.50 17.93
CA GLY A 145 -3.25 -9.42 18.84
C GLY A 145 -3.78 -8.71 20.08
N GLY A 146 -4.43 -9.45 20.97
CA GLY A 146 -5.04 -8.87 22.16
C GLY A 146 -4.05 -8.23 23.12
N SER A 147 -4.52 -7.19 23.82
CA SER A 147 -3.78 -6.51 24.88
C SER A 147 -4.36 -6.85 26.26
N PRO A 148 -3.53 -7.16 27.27
CA PRO A 148 -3.99 -7.33 28.65
C PRO A 148 -4.69 -6.09 29.24
N GLN A 149 -4.43 -4.90 28.69
CA GLN A 149 -5.05 -3.65 29.13
C GLN A 149 -6.50 -3.51 28.65
N PHE A 150 -6.91 -4.30 27.65
CA PHE A 150 -8.22 -4.22 27.01
C PHE A 150 -8.84 -5.63 26.89
N PRO A 151 -9.39 -6.18 27.99
CA PRO A 151 -10.05 -7.48 27.96
C PRO A 151 -11.16 -7.53 26.89
N GLY A 152 -11.18 -8.59 26.08
CA GLY A 152 -12.15 -8.77 24.98
C GLY A 152 -11.76 -8.10 23.66
N ALA A 153 -10.65 -7.34 23.61
CA ALA A 153 -10.10 -6.80 22.39
C ALA A 153 -9.05 -7.75 21.77
N ASP A 154 -9.48 -8.95 21.36
CA ASP A 154 -8.58 -10.05 20.98
C ASP A 154 -7.82 -9.82 19.67
N LEU A 155 -8.35 -8.97 18.79
CA LEU A 155 -7.75 -8.58 17.52
C LEU A 155 -8.07 -7.12 17.23
N LEU A 156 -7.02 -6.32 17.06
CA LEU A 156 -7.08 -4.93 16.64
C LEU A 156 -6.61 -4.84 15.19
N SER A 157 -7.41 -4.20 14.35
CA SER A 157 -7.04 -3.88 12.97
C SER A 157 -6.95 -2.36 12.80
N LEU A 158 -5.82 -1.92 12.26
CA LEU A 158 -5.48 -0.52 12.00
C LEU A 158 -5.29 -0.30 10.50
N SER A 159 -5.84 0.80 9.98
CA SER A 159 -5.48 1.35 8.66
C SER A 159 -5.06 2.80 8.82
N LEU A 160 -3.95 3.17 8.18
CA LEU A 160 -3.37 4.51 8.23
C LEU A 160 -3.48 5.14 6.84
N GLN A 161 -4.19 6.25 6.74
CA GLN A 161 -4.34 7.03 5.51
C GLN A 161 -3.56 8.33 5.65
N PRO A 162 -2.34 8.40 5.11
CA PRO A 162 -1.55 9.62 5.15
C PRO A 162 -2.14 10.67 4.22
N GLY A 163 -2.10 11.93 4.66
CA GLY A 163 -2.39 13.10 3.85
C GLY A 163 -1.29 14.15 4.05
N PHE A 164 -1.42 15.31 3.41
CA PHE A 164 -0.39 16.35 3.46
C PHE A 164 -0.15 16.94 4.86
N ASP A 165 -1.23 17.22 5.60
CA ASP A 165 -1.14 17.82 6.93
C ASP A 165 -1.61 16.88 8.06
N VAL A 166 -2.37 15.84 7.69
CA VAL A 166 -3.06 14.97 8.64
C VAL A 166 -2.97 13.53 8.17
N THR A 167 -2.63 12.63 9.08
CA THR A 167 -2.83 11.19 8.91
C THR A 167 -4.10 10.76 9.61
N ASN A 168 -5.00 10.09 8.90
CA ASN A 168 -6.19 9.50 9.48
C ASN A 168 -5.90 8.04 9.87
N ALA A 169 -6.14 7.70 11.13
CA ALA A 169 -6.02 6.34 11.66
C ALA A 169 -7.42 5.77 11.93
N TYR A 170 -7.71 4.63 11.30
CA TYR A 170 -8.98 3.91 11.46
C TYR A 170 -8.73 2.61 12.22
N VAL A 171 -9.50 2.41 13.29
CA VAL A 171 -9.32 1.27 14.22
C VAL A 171 -10.61 0.50 14.36
N VAL A 172 -10.53 -0.83 14.27
CA VAL A 172 -11.62 -1.74 14.62
C VAL A 172 -11.11 -2.82 15.54
N ILE A 173 -11.94 -3.20 16.52
CA ILE A 173 -11.74 -4.36 17.37
C ILE A 173 -12.70 -5.46 16.92
N GLY A 174 -12.23 -6.70 16.81
CA GLY A 174 -13.08 -7.84 16.47
C GLY A 174 -12.47 -8.70 15.38
N SER A 175 -13.29 -9.17 14.44
CA SER A 175 -12.86 -10.15 13.45
C SER A 175 -12.00 -9.56 12.33
N GLU A 176 -11.24 -10.44 11.70
CA GLU A 176 -10.52 -10.14 10.48
C GLU A 176 -11.46 -9.59 9.38
N GLY A 177 -10.98 -8.61 8.60
CA GLY A 177 -11.76 -7.93 7.56
C GLY A 177 -12.80 -6.93 8.04
N ALA A 178 -12.89 -6.66 9.34
CA ALA A 178 -13.85 -5.68 9.84
C ALA A 178 -13.59 -4.26 9.31
N LEU A 179 -12.37 -3.87 8.95
CA LEU A 179 -12.09 -2.55 8.36
C LEU A 179 -12.69 -2.34 6.96
N THR A 180 -12.93 -3.42 6.22
CA THR A 180 -13.53 -3.37 4.88
C THR A 180 -14.99 -3.83 4.87
N SER A 181 -15.56 -4.12 6.05
CA SER A 181 -16.96 -4.52 6.15
C SER A 181 -17.87 -3.30 6.06
N PRO A 182 -18.89 -3.28 5.18
CA PRO A 182 -19.84 -2.17 5.07
C PRO A 182 -20.63 -1.89 6.36
N ARG A 183 -20.68 -2.87 7.27
CA ARG A 183 -21.39 -2.76 8.55
C ARG A 183 -20.50 -2.25 9.69
N SER A 184 -19.20 -2.19 9.45
CA SER A 184 -18.25 -1.74 10.46
C SER A 184 -18.31 -0.23 10.61
N ARG A 185 -18.15 0.24 11.84
CA ARG A 185 -17.98 1.65 12.17
C ARG A 185 -16.62 1.79 12.85
N PRO A 186 -15.56 2.04 12.08
CA PRO A 186 -14.23 2.18 12.66
C PRO A 186 -14.19 3.39 13.58
N GLY A 187 -13.48 3.24 14.71
CA GLY A 187 -12.98 4.39 15.44
C GLY A 187 -12.03 5.18 14.54
N HIS A 188 -12.05 6.50 14.67
CA HIS A 188 -11.25 7.39 13.85
C HIS A 188 -10.44 8.34 14.72
N LEU A 189 -9.14 8.38 14.47
CA LEU A 189 -8.21 9.32 15.07
C LEU A 189 -7.56 10.14 13.97
N ARG A 190 -7.47 11.47 14.15
CA ARG A 190 -6.75 12.36 13.25
C ARG A 190 -5.44 12.78 13.90
N VAL A 191 -4.34 12.54 13.21
CA VAL A 191 -3.00 12.92 13.66
C VAL A 191 -2.50 14.09 12.82
N ASP A 192 -2.50 15.27 13.41
CA ASP A 192 -1.99 16.50 12.80
C ASP A 192 -0.45 16.48 12.81
N HIS A 193 0.14 16.61 11.61
CA HIS A 193 1.59 16.49 11.41
C HIS A 193 2.38 17.57 12.16
N ASN A 194 1.79 18.75 12.35
CA ASN A 194 2.42 19.85 13.08
C ASN A 194 2.36 19.68 14.60
N ARG A 195 1.58 18.72 15.09
CA ARG A 195 1.34 18.49 16.52
C ARG A 195 1.82 17.14 17.02
N ILE A 196 2.42 16.31 16.17
CA ILE A 196 2.85 14.94 16.53
C ILE A 196 3.67 14.93 17.83
N HIS A 197 4.62 15.85 17.99
CA HIS A 197 5.47 15.91 19.18
C HIS A 197 4.78 16.42 20.46
N GLY A 198 3.59 17.01 20.35
CA GLY A 198 2.83 17.57 21.48
C GLY A 198 1.58 16.78 21.85
N VAL A 199 1.23 15.74 21.09
CA VAL A 199 0.03 14.93 21.28
C VAL A 199 0.43 13.56 21.85
N ASP A 200 -0.19 13.15 22.95
CA ASP A 200 -0.06 11.80 23.48
C ASP A 200 -0.99 10.84 22.71
N SER A 201 -0.52 10.34 21.56
CA SER A 201 -1.26 9.41 20.73
C SER A 201 -1.66 8.13 21.47
N ALA A 202 -0.89 7.70 22.48
CA ALA A 202 -1.24 6.52 23.29
C ALA A 202 -2.47 6.79 24.15
N ARG A 203 -2.58 7.97 24.74
CA ARG A 203 -3.78 8.38 25.50
C ARG A 203 -5.01 8.49 24.61
N GLU A 204 -4.87 9.08 23.42
CA GLU A 204 -5.99 9.23 22.48
C GLU A 204 -6.48 7.88 21.96
N LEU A 205 -5.56 6.99 21.57
CA LEU A 205 -5.90 5.61 21.20
C LEU A 205 -6.50 4.82 22.35
N HIS A 206 -6.00 5.00 23.58
CA HIS A 206 -6.59 4.34 24.75
C HIS A 206 -8.06 4.71 24.92
N HIS A 207 -8.40 6.00 24.85
CA HIS A 207 -9.80 6.44 24.93
C HIS A 207 -10.64 5.91 23.76
N LEU A 208 -10.10 5.91 22.54
CA LEU A 208 -10.78 5.40 21.36
C LEU A 208 -11.10 3.91 21.50
N ILE A 209 -10.09 3.08 21.81
CA ILE A 209 -10.23 1.63 21.95
C ILE A 209 -11.16 1.29 23.12
N SER A 210 -11.04 1.99 24.26
CA SER A 210 -11.96 1.82 25.40
C SER A 210 -13.42 2.16 25.07
N GLY A 211 -13.67 2.96 24.03
CA GLY A 211 -15.01 3.24 23.52
C GLY A 211 -15.53 2.13 22.61
N LEU A 212 -14.64 1.46 21.88
CA LEU A 212 -14.97 0.38 20.94
C LEU A 212 -15.16 -0.99 21.62
N SER A 213 -14.49 -1.22 22.74
CA SER A 213 -14.52 -2.50 23.48
C SER A 213 -15.70 -2.65 24.46
N ARG A 214 -16.70 -1.76 24.42
CA ARG A 214 -17.88 -1.81 25.30
C ARG A 214 -19.06 -2.50 24.66
#